data_AF-A0A5F2BHW6-F1
#
_entry.id   AF-A0A5F2BHW6-F1
#
_cell.length_a   1.000
_cell.length_b   1.000
_cell.length_c   1.000
_cell.angle_alpha   90.00
_cell.angle_beta   90.00
_cell.angle_gamma   90.00
#
_symmetry.space_group_name_H-M   'P 1'
#
loop_
_entity.id
_entity.type
_entity.pdbx_description
1 polymer ?
#
loop_
_entity_poly.entity_id
_entity_poly.type
_entity_poly.pdbx_seq_one_letter_code
_entity_poly.pdbx_strand_id
1 'polypeptide(L)'
;MFLYRLFHSLNILKRKNVLFVLIPLFVSAFLNCVRPEVVSPSDSQSQIYAAASYLANKCGTPIPAPFPVVLEDVQQKNLDLCTIAITRSECPFVSYPFACVLLYVDKPLDDIPWYLNFQETFVKTKIQ
;
A
#
# COMPACT_ATOMS: atom_id res chain seq x y z
N MET A 1 10.07 60.89 10.98
CA MET A 1 9.96 59.49 11.48
C MET A 1 8.65 58.78 11.07
N PHE A 2 7.83 59.33 10.15
CA PHE A 2 6.57 58.69 9.70
C PHE A 2 6.65 57.99 8.33
N LEU A 3 7.55 58.42 7.43
CA LEU A 3 7.68 57.88 6.07
C LEU A 3 8.33 56.49 5.99
N TYR A 4 9.27 56.15 6.89
CA TYR A 4 9.92 54.83 6.90
C TYR A 4 8.98 53.69 7.35
N ARG A 5 7.99 53.96 8.20
CA ARG A 5 7.00 52.95 8.64
C ARG A 5 5.96 52.64 7.57
N LEU A 6 5.63 53.60 6.69
CA LEU A 6 4.69 53.39 5.58
C LEU A 6 5.29 52.48 4.49
N PHE A 7 6.56 52.69 4.13
CA PHE A 7 7.24 51.89 3.10
C PHE A 7 7.50 50.44 3.54
N HIS A 8 7.77 50.22 4.84
CA HIS A 8 7.93 48.88 5.40
C HIS A 8 6.61 48.11 5.48
N SER A 9 5.48 48.79 5.74
CA SER A 9 4.15 48.17 5.80
C SER A 9 3.64 47.72 4.41
N LEU A 10 3.91 48.50 3.35
CA LEU A 10 3.52 48.19 1.97
C LEU A 10 4.23 46.96 1.37
N ASN A 11 5.51 46.74 1.71
CA ASN A 11 6.26 45.56 1.25
C ASN A 11 5.83 44.25 1.95
N ILE A 12 5.32 44.33 3.18
CA ILE A 12 4.80 43.16 3.91
C ILE A 12 3.43 42.72 3.35
N LEU A 13 2.58 43.67 2.94
CA LEU A 13 1.25 43.38 2.38
C LEU A 13 1.33 42.67 1.02
N LYS A 14 2.27 43.09 0.15
CA LYS A 14 2.49 42.47 -1.17
C LYS A 14 3.09 41.06 -1.05
N ARG A 15 3.97 40.82 -0.06
CA ARG A 15 4.56 39.51 0.23
C ARG A 15 3.54 38.53 0.84
N LYS A 16 2.62 39.02 1.67
CA LYS A 16 1.52 38.22 2.23
C LYS A 16 0.55 37.73 1.15
N ASN A 17 0.16 38.58 0.19
CA ASN A 17 -0.77 38.17 -0.87
C ASN A 17 -0.13 37.16 -1.86
N VAL A 18 1.16 37.28 -2.15
CA VAL A 18 1.87 36.30 -2.99
C VAL A 18 2.02 34.95 -2.28
N LEU A 19 2.32 34.97 -0.98
CA LEU A 19 2.37 33.75 -0.15
C LEU A 19 0.98 33.08 -0.06
N PHE A 20 -0.09 33.87 0.05
CA PHE A 20 -1.47 33.38 0.15
C PHE A 20 -1.98 32.73 -1.15
N VAL A 21 -1.39 33.04 -2.30
CA VAL A 21 -1.71 32.41 -3.59
C VAL A 21 -0.81 31.21 -3.89
N LEU A 22 0.46 31.26 -3.46
CA LEU A 22 1.40 30.15 -3.69
C LEU A 22 1.11 28.91 -2.82
N ILE A 23 0.63 29.10 -1.59
CA ILE A 23 0.28 27.99 -0.69
C ILE A 23 -0.86 27.11 -1.25
N PRO A 24 -2.03 27.64 -1.68
CA PRO A 24 -3.09 26.81 -2.24
C PRO A 24 -2.71 26.19 -3.59
N LEU A 25 -1.90 26.88 -4.40
CA LEU A 25 -1.36 26.33 -5.65
C LEU A 25 -0.46 25.12 -5.38
N PHE A 26 0.41 25.19 -4.37
CA PHE A 26 1.26 24.09 -3.93
C PHE A 26 0.42 22.92 -3.40
N VAL A 27 -0.55 23.18 -2.51
CA VAL A 27 -1.46 22.15 -1.96
C VAL A 27 -2.24 21.44 -3.07
N SER A 28 -2.68 22.17 -4.09
CA SER A 28 -3.43 21.59 -5.22
C SER A 28 -2.60 20.58 -6.05
N ALA A 29 -1.28 20.77 -6.11
CA ALA A 29 -0.38 19.82 -6.78
C ALA A 29 -0.24 18.49 -6.02
N PHE A 30 -0.39 18.47 -4.69
CA PHE A 30 -0.34 17.25 -3.88
C PHE A 30 -1.65 16.46 -3.84
N LEU A 31 -2.78 17.04 -4.26
CA LEU A 31 -4.09 16.37 -4.23
C LEU A 31 -4.21 15.24 -5.29
N ASN A 32 -3.29 15.13 -6.24
CA ASN A 32 -3.32 14.11 -7.31
C ASN A 32 -2.42 12.88 -7.05
N CYS A 33 -1.87 12.72 -5.85
CA CYS A 33 -0.80 11.75 -5.59
C CYS A 33 -1.22 10.31 -5.25
N VAL A 34 -2.51 9.94 -5.30
CA VAL A 34 -2.91 8.54 -5.07
C VAL A 34 -3.85 8.10 -6.18
N ARG A 35 -3.27 7.55 -7.25
CA ARG A 35 -4.01 6.67 -8.14
C ARG A 35 -3.91 5.25 -7.57
N PRO A 36 -5.02 4.51 -7.47
CA PRO A 36 -4.94 3.09 -7.17
C PRO A 36 -4.16 2.41 -8.30
N GLU A 37 -2.96 1.94 -7.97
CA GLU A 37 -2.12 1.17 -8.89
C GLU A 37 -2.68 -0.26 -8.97
N VAL A 38 -2.99 -0.69 -10.18
CA VAL A 38 -3.48 -2.04 -10.47
C VAL A 38 -2.42 -2.81 -11.26
N VAL A 39 -2.36 -4.11 -11.01
CA VAL A 39 -1.33 -5.01 -11.54
C VAL A 39 -2.00 -6.07 -12.38
N SER A 40 -1.41 -6.37 -13.54
CA SER A 40 -1.94 -7.39 -14.45
C SER A 40 -1.99 -8.78 -13.78
N PRO A 41 -2.89 -9.69 -14.21
CA PRO A 41 -2.96 -11.04 -13.66
C PRO A 41 -1.63 -11.80 -13.77
N SER A 42 -0.94 -11.67 -14.91
CA SER A 42 0.35 -12.33 -15.15
C SER A 42 1.42 -11.87 -14.15
N ASP A 43 1.54 -10.56 -13.96
CA ASP A 43 2.53 -10.00 -13.05
C ASP A 43 2.19 -10.35 -11.60
N SER A 44 0.91 -10.24 -11.23
CA SER A 44 0.42 -10.62 -9.90
C SER A 44 0.71 -12.09 -9.59
N GLN A 45 0.43 -12.99 -10.55
CA GLN A 45 0.67 -14.42 -10.40
C GLN A 45 2.16 -14.72 -10.22
N SER A 46 3.03 -14.02 -10.96
CA SER A 46 4.48 -14.16 -10.85
C SER A 46 5.01 -13.73 -9.48
N GLN A 47 4.50 -12.64 -8.90
CA GLN A 47 4.89 -12.14 -7.59
C GLN A 47 4.44 -13.09 -6.46
N ILE A 48 3.21 -13.60 -6.54
CA ILE A 48 2.71 -14.60 -5.58
C ILE A 48 3.53 -15.89 -5.66
N TYR A 49 3.85 -16.34 -6.87
CA TYR A 49 4.69 -17.52 -7.07
C TYR A 49 6.09 -17.33 -6.49
N ALA A 50 6.71 -16.16 -6.73
CA ALA A 50 8.03 -15.84 -6.18
C ALA A 50 8.03 -15.83 -4.64
N ALA A 51 7.02 -15.24 -4.02
CA ALA A 51 6.87 -15.23 -2.56
C ALA A 51 6.66 -16.65 -1.98
N ALA A 52 5.80 -17.45 -2.63
CA ALA A 52 5.53 -18.83 -2.22
C ALA A 52 6.76 -19.72 -2.38
N SER A 53 7.48 -19.60 -3.51
CA SER A 53 8.73 -20.31 -3.76
C SER A 53 9.81 -19.94 -2.75
N TYR A 54 9.96 -18.65 -2.43
CA TYR A 54 10.88 -18.19 -1.40
C TYR A 54 10.62 -18.87 -0.05
N LEU A 55 9.35 -18.87 0.42
CA LEU A 55 9.02 -19.50 1.70
C LEU A 55 9.14 -21.02 1.66
N ALA A 56 8.67 -21.66 0.59
CA ALA A 56 8.79 -23.10 0.38
C ALA A 56 10.26 -23.56 0.47
N ASN A 57 11.15 -22.87 -0.24
CA ASN A 57 12.59 -23.12 -0.19
C ASN A 57 13.17 -22.89 1.20
N LYS A 58 12.73 -21.84 1.90
CA LYS A 58 13.17 -21.53 3.26
C LYS A 58 12.72 -22.59 4.27
N CYS A 59 11.51 -23.13 4.13
CA CYS A 59 10.94 -24.12 5.04
C CYS A 59 11.28 -25.57 4.65
N GLY A 60 11.86 -25.82 3.47
CA GLY A 60 12.11 -27.16 2.95
C GLY A 60 10.83 -27.94 2.62
N THR A 61 9.73 -27.24 2.35
CA THR A 61 8.42 -27.82 2.02
C THR A 61 8.06 -27.51 0.57
N PRO A 62 7.24 -28.34 -0.10
CA PRO A 62 6.70 -27.96 -1.41
C PRO A 62 5.77 -26.75 -1.30
N ILE A 63 5.51 -26.07 -2.41
CA ILE A 63 4.48 -25.04 -2.49
C ILE A 63 3.11 -25.71 -2.26
N PRO A 64 2.30 -25.22 -1.30
CA PRO A 64 1.03 -25.83 -0.97
C PRO A 64 0.03 -25.71 -2.12
N ALA A 65 -0.82 -26.73 -2.26
CA ALA A 65 -1.97 -26.72 -3.15
C ALA A 65 -3.27 -26.52 -2.32
N PRO A 66 -4.30 -25.82 -2.84
CA PRO A 66 -4.35 -25.20 -4.17
C PRO A 66 -3.59 -23.86 -4.24
N PHE A 67 -3.00 -23.59 -5.41
CA PHE A 67 -2.33 -22.31 -5.67
C PHE A 67 -3.39 -21.22 -5.94
N PRO A 68 -3.30 -20.03 -5.32
CA PRO A 68 -4.24 -18.93 -5.58
C PRO A 68 -4.11 -18.46 -7.03
N VAL A 69 -5.21 -18.52 -7.78
CA VAL A 69 -5.26 -18.11 -9.19
C VAL A 69 -5.77 -16.68 -9.29
N VAL A 70 -5.06 -15.85 -10.05
CA VAL A 70 -5.45 -14.47 -10.34
C VAL A 70 -6.01 -14.39 -11.76
N LEU A 71 -7.27 -13.97 -11.90
CA LEU A 71 -7.96 -13.90 -13.20
C LEU A 71 -8.14 -12.46 -13.71
N GLU A 72 -8.13 -11.48 -12.81
CA GLU A 72 -8.41 -10.08 -13.09
C GLU A 72 -7.28 -9.19 -12.55
N ASP A 73 -7.28 -7.92 -12.95
CA ASP A 73 -6.31 -6.95 -12.44
C ASP A 73 -6.47 -6.80 -10.93
N VAL A 74 -5.36 -6.87 -10.19
CA VAL A 74 -5.37 -6.82 -8.72
C VAL A 74 -4.85 -5.47 -8.25
N GLN A 75 -5.44 -4.93 -7.18
CA GLN A 75 -4.92 -3.75 -6.50
C GLN A 75 -3.52 -4.05 -5.94
N GLN A 76 -2.52 -3.23 -6.28
CA GLN A 76 -1.12 -3.39 -5.84
C GLN A 76 -1.02 -3.55 -4.31
N LYS A 77 -1.80 -2.76 -3.54
CA LYS A 77 -1.85 -2.86 -2.08
C LYS A 77 -2.28 -4.25 -1.59
N ASN A 78 -3.29 -4.86 -2.22
CA ASN A 78 -3.77 -6.19 -1.82
C ASN A 78 -2.76 -7.28 -2.21
N LEU A 79 -2.10 -7.12 -3.36
CA LEU A 79 -1.00 -7.99 -3.78
C LEU A 79 0.17 -7.94 -2.80
N ASP A 80 0.59 -6.75 -2.38
CA ASP A 80 1.65 -6.55 -1.39
C ASP A 80 1.31 -7.19 -0.05
N LEU A 81 0.07 -7.04 0.42
CA LEU A 81 -0.38 -7.66 1.68
C LEU A 81 -0.29 -9.18 1.62
N CYS A 82 -0.69 -9.80 0.50
CA CYS A 82 -0.57 -11.26 0.32
C CYS A 82 0.89 -11.70 0.27
N THR A 83 1.73 -11.07 -0.55
CA THR A 83 3.14 -11.48 -0.69
C THR A 83 3.93 -11.30 0.62
N ILE A 84 3.69 -10.22 1.35
CA ILE A 84 4.27 -10.01 2.69
C ILE A 84 3.76 -11.07 3.66
N ALA A 85 2.46 -11.37 3.67
CA ALA A 85 1.91 -12.40 4.56
C ALA A 85 2.48 -13.79 4.26
N ILE A 86 2.72 -14.12 3.00
CA ILE A 86 3.40 -15.36 2.62
C ILE A 86 4.82 -15.33 3.18
N THR A 87 5.65 -14.37 2.81
CA THR A 87 7.07 -14.36 3.21
C THR A 87 7.30 -14.27 4.73
N ARG A 88 6.34 -13.70 5.47
CA ARG A 88 6.35 -13.59 6.94
C ARG A 88 5.69 -14.76 7.67
N SER A 89 5.09 -15.71 6.95
CA SER A 89 4.50 -16.89 7.59
C SER A 89 5.57 -17.75 8.26
N GLU A 90 5.16 -18.39 9.35
CA GLU A 90 5.97 -19.36 10.08
C GLU A 90 6.00 -20.70 9.33
N CYS A 91 7.08 -21.45 9.48
CA CYS A 91 7.17 -22.83 8.96
C CYS A 91 6.40 -23.80 9.90
N PRO A 92 5.78 -24.88 9.39
CA PRO A 92 5.83 -25.36 8.01
C PRO A 92 4.86 -24.61 7.08
N PHE A 93 5.26 -24.41 5.82
CA PHE A 93 4.43 -23.75 4.82
C PHE A 93 3.44 -24.73 4.19
N VAL A 94 2.31 -24.93 4.89
CA VAL A 94 1.26 -25.89 4.51
C VAL A 94 0.06 -25.26 3.82
N SER A 95 -0.14 -23.95 3.96
CA SER A 95 -1.31 -23.26 3.40
C SER A 95 -1.09 -21.75 3.27
N TYR A 96 -1.91 -21.14 2.40
CA TYR A 96 -1.88 -19.71 2.15
C TYR A 96 -2.48 -18.90 3.30
N PRO A 97 -1.86 -17.76 3.66
CA PRO A 97 -2.43 -16.84 4.65
C PRO A 97 -3.77 -16.24 4.19
N PHE A 98 -4.63 -15.92 5.14
CA PHE A 98 -5.91 -15.25 4.87
C PHE A 98 -5.75 -13.92 4.12
N ALA A 99 -4.61 -13.23 4.28
CA ALA A 99 -4.27 -12.04 3.49
C ALA A 99 -4.44 -12.22 1.98
N CYS A 100 -4.22 -13.44 1.45
CA CYS A 100 -4.31 -13.71 0.03
C CYS A 100 -5.75 -13.78 -0.50
N VAL A 101 -6.76 -13.84 0.37
CA VAL A 101 -8.17 -13.65 -0.04
C VAL A 101 -8.42 -12.23 -0.52
N LEU A 102 -7.63 -11.26 -0.04
CA LEU A 102 -7.77 -9.85 -0.43
C LEU A 102 -7.44 -9.61 -1.91
N LEU A 103 -6.78 -10.57 -2.58
CA LEU A 103 -6.58 -10.54 -4.03
C LEU A 103 -7.90 -10.51 -4.81
N TYR A 104 -8.98 -11.07 -4.23
CA TYR A 104 -10.30 -11.15 -4.85
C TYR A 104 -11.24 -10.01 -4.42
N VAL A 105 -10.72 -8.99 -3.74
CA VAL A 105 -11.51 -7.83 -3.30
C VAL A 105 -11.18 -6.65 -4.21
N ASP A 106 -12.20 -6.17 -4.93
CA ASP A 106 -12.06 -5.09 -5.93
C ASP A 106 -11.56 -3.76 -5.34
N LYS A 107 -11.92 -3.51 -4.08
CA LYS A 107 -11.50 -2.33 -3.33
C LYS A 107 -10.30 -2.68 -2.46
N PRO A 108 -9.24 -1.86 -2.47
CA PRO A 108 -8.18 -2.04 -1.49
C PRO A 108 -8.80 -1.92 -0.11
N LEU A 109 -8.34 -2.74 0.84
CA LEU A 109 -8.64 -2.43 2.24
C LEU A 109 -8.13 -1.00 2.49
N ASP A 110 -9.01 -0.15 3.01
CA ASP A 110 -8.59 1.08 3.68
C ASP A 110 -7.54 0.74 4.74
N ASP A 111 -6.85 1.73 5.29
CA ASP A 111 -5.76 1.50 6.23
C ASP A 111 -6.17 0.47 7.31
N ILE A 112 -5.40 -0.62 7.37
CA ILE A 112 -5.66 -1.71 8.32
C ILE A 112 -5.72 -1.05 9.70
N PRO A 113 -6.85 -1.13 10.41
CA PRO A 113 -7.01 -0.40 11.65
C PRO A 113 -5.86 -0.71 12.61
N TRP A 114 -5.27 0.33 13.19
CA TRP A 114 -4.06 0.21 14.03
C TRP A 114 -4.23 -0.70 15.24
N TYR A 115 -5.48 -0.98 15.64
CA TYR A 115 -5.83 -1.90 16.72
C TYR A 115 -5.84 -3.38 16.29
N LEU A 116 -5.69 -3.70 15.00
CA LEU A 116 -5.58 -5.08 14.51
C LEU A 116 -4.13 -5.52 14.40
N ASN A 117 -3.82 -6.67 15.01
CA ASN A 117 -2.52 -7.32 14.83
C ASN A 117 -2.48 -8.03 13.47
N PHE A 118 -1.66 -7.51 12.55
CA PHE A 118 -1.54 -8.04 11.19
C PHE A 118 -1.09 -9.51 11.17
N GLN A 119 -0.14 -9.86 12.04
CA GLN A 119 0.41 -11.21 12.11
C GLN A 119 -0.65 -12.22 12.57
N GLU A 120 -1.45 -11.86 13.57
CA GLU A 120 -2.49 -12.76 14.08
C GLU A 120 -3.65 -12.89 13.10
N THR A 121 -4.11 -11.77 12.54
CA THR A 121 -5.35 -11.75 11.75
C THR A 121 -5.13 -12.27 10.33
N PHE A 122 -4.03 -11.88 9.68
CA PHE A 122 -3.83 -12.09 8.25
C PHE A 122 -2.74 -13.11 7.91
N VAL A 123 -1.79 -13.35 8.83
CA VAL A 123 -0.67 -14.29 8.60
C VAL A 123 -0.93 -15.66 9.23
N LYS A 124 -1.35 -15.69 10.51
CA LYS A 124 -1.62 -16.92 11.27
C LYS A 124 -2.95 -17.56 10.87
N THR A 125 -3.97 -16.76 10.58
CA THR A 125 -5.21 -17.29 10.00
C THR A 125 -4.91 -17.89 8.63
N LYS A 126 -5.12 -19.20 8.50
CA LYS A 126 -4.93 -19.95 7.27
C LYS A 126 -6.28 -20.31 6.68
N ILE A 127 -6.35 -20.36 5.36
CA ILE A 127 -7.49 -20.91 4.64
C ILE A 127 -7.23 -22.41 4.51
N GLN A 128 -8.14 -23.23 5.02
CA GLN A 128 -8.00 -24.69 5.06
C GLN A 128 -8.67 -25.34 3.84
#